data_AF-A0A3D4I1K5-F1
#
_entry.id   AF-A0A3D4I1K5-F1
#
_cell.length_a   1.000
_cell.length_b   1.000
_cell.length_c   1.000
_cell.angle_alpha   90.00
_cell.angle_beta   90.00
_cell.angle_gamma   90.00
#
_symmetry.space_group_name_H-M   'P 1'
#
loop_
_entity.id
_entity.type
_entity.pdbx_description
1 polymer ?
#
loop_
_entity_poly.entity_id
_entity_poly.type
_entity_poly.pdbx_seq_one_letter_code
_entity_poly.pdbx_strand_id
1 'polypeptide(L)'
;TKNWKITSVLTFLSRLAKRGFVGVTREGRENIYSVVISEGEYLRRESKTVLERLYGNSVTAFVSSLYDSKSIGREDLRELRDFLDKVEREGRQ
;
A
#
# COMPACT_ATOMS: atom_id res chain seq x y z
N THR A 1 19.73 10.28 -5.64
CA THR A 1 18.88 10.72 -4.50
C THR A 1 18.10 11.95 -4.93
N LYS A 2 16.76 11.95 -4.82
CA LYS A 2 15.92 13.08 -5.29
C LYS A 2 16.27 14.36 -4.52
N ASN A 3 16.56 15.46 -5.25
CA ASN A 3 17.00 16.73 -4.68
C ASN A 3 15.81 17.56 -4.17
N TRP A 4 15.19 17.14 -3.07
CA TRP A 4 14.05 17.86 -2.48
C TRP A 4 14.54 19.04 -1.63
N LYS A 5 13.84 20.18 -1.72
CA LYS A 5 14.01 21.27 -0.76
C LYS A 5 13.59 20.79 0.64
N ILE A 6 14.32 21.18 1.67
CA ILE A 6 14.03 20.83 3.07
C ILE A 6 12.59 21.18 3.46
N THR A 7 12.09 22.32 3.01
CA THR A 7 10.70 22.75 3.23
C THR A 7 9.68 21.78 2.65
N SER A 8 9.97 21.14 1.51
CA SER A 8 9.12 20.12 0.90
C SER A 8 9.10 18.84 1.73
N VAL A 9 10.26 18.43 2.27
CA VAL A 9 10.37 17.27 3.16
C VAL A 9 9.55 17.51 4.44
N LEU A 10 9.70 18.67 5.08
CA LEU A 10 8.96 19.03 6.29
C LEU A 10 7.44 19.10 6.04
N THR A 11 7.03 19.66 4.90
CA THR A 11 5.61 19.71 4.52
C THR A 11 5.06 18.31 4.24
N PHE A 12 5.86 17.41 3.70
CA PHE A 12 5.47 16.02 3.48
C PHE A 12 5.34 15.25 4.80
N LEU A 13 6.32 15.34 5.70
CA LEU A 13 6.28 14.73 7.03
C LEU A 13 5.10 15.25 7.86
N SER A 14 4.81 16.55 7.80
CA SER A 14 3.65 17.14 8.46
C SER A 14 2.33 16.58 7.94
N ARG A 15 2.23 16.33 6.62
CA ARG A 15 1.04 15.70 6.02
C ARG A 15 0.92 14.24 6.43
N LEU A 16 2.02 13.50 6.52
CA LEU A 16 2.02 12.11 7.01
C LEU A 16 1.60 12.04 8.48
N ALA A 17 2.08 12.96 9.32
CA ALA A 17 1.70 13.04 10.72
C ALA A 17 0.20 13.34 10.88
N LYS A 18 -0.33 14.30 10.11
CA LYS A 18 -1.77 14.60 10.07
C LYS A 18 -2.62 13.40 9.61
N ARG A 19 -2.07 12.52 8.77
CA ARG A 19 -2.75 11.30 8.31
C ARG A 19 -2.58 10.11 9.28
N GLY A 20 -1.83 10.28 10.37
CA GLY A 20 -1.60 9.25 11.38
C GLY A 20 -0.57 8.18 10.98
N PHE A 21 0.21 8.40 9.93
CA PHE A 21 1.22 7.42 9.48
C PHE A 21 2.54 7.54 10.24
N VAL A 22 2.86 8.73 10.73
CA VAL A 22 4.05 9.00 11.54
C VAL A 22 3.66 9.79 12.78
N GLY A 23 4.34 9.51 13.88
CA GLY A 23 4.30 10.30 15.10
C GLY A 23 5.26 11.47 14.99
N VAL A 24 5.01 12.51 15.76
CA VAL A 24 5.96 13.60 15.94
C VAL A 24 6.11 13.87 17.43
N THR A 25 7.34 13.79 17.92
CA THR A 25 7.72 14.15 19.28
C THR A 25 8.70 15.30 19.22
N ARG A 26 8.51 16.30 20.07
CA ARG A 26 9.41 17.45 20.15
C ARG A 26 10.47 17.20 21.21
N GLU A 27 11.72 17.16 20.79
CA GLU A 27 12.88 17.14 21.69
C GLU A 27 13.64 18.45 21.56
N GLY A 28 13.43 19.35 22.53
CA GLY A 28 13.98 20.70 22.51
C GLY A 28 13.53 21.52 21.28
N ARG A 29 14.48 21.76 20.35
CA ARG A 29 14.25 22.49 19.09
C ARG A 29 14.01 21.57 17.89
N GLU A 30 14.14 20.26 18.06
CA GLU A 30 14.03 19.29 16.98
C GLU A 30 12.69 18.55 17.02
N ASN A 31 12.20 18.20 15.84
CA ASN A 31 11.03 17.34 15.67
C ASN A 31 11.52 15.94 15.29
N ILE A 32 11.29 14.98 16.16
CA ILE A 32 11.60 13.57 15.91
C ILE A 32 10.35 12.91 15.34
N TYR A 33 10.47 12.36 14.14
CA TYR A 33 9.41 11.62 13.47
C TYR A 33 9.62 10.13 13.64
N SER A 34 8.60 9.41 14.08
CA SER A 34 8.63 7.95 14.25
C SER A 34 7.53 7.30 13.42
N VAL A 35 7.76 6.07 12.96
CA VAL A 35 6.74 5.30 12.24
C VAL A 35 5.68 4.82 13.23
N VAL A 36 4.40 5.04 12.92
CA VAL A 36 3.27 4.61 13.78
C VAL A 36 2.50 3.43 13.19
N ILE A 37 2.61 3.23 11.88
CA ILE A 37 1.95 2.13 11.16
C ILE A 37 2.99 1.17 10.57
N SER A 38 2.73 -0.13 10.65
CA SER A 38 3.58 -1.11 9.95
C SER A 38 3.35 -1.06 8.44
N GLU A 39 4.34 -1.47 7.65
CA GLU A 39 4.18 -1.58 6.20
C GLU A 39 3.01 -2.50 5.81
N GLY A 40 2.87 -3.64 6.49
CA GLY A 40 1.78 -4.59 6.23
C GLY A 40 0.39 -4.00 6.51
N GLU A 41 0.25 -3.23 7.59
CA GLU A 41 -1.01 -2.55 7.91
C GLU A 41 -1.34 -1.45 6.89
N TYR A 42 -0.33 -0.67 6.48
CA TYR A 42 -0.48 0.33 5.42
C TYR A 42 -0.92 -0.31 4.11
N LEU A 43 -0.23 -1.37 3.67
CA LEU A 43 -0.55 -2.08 2.44
C LEU A 43 -1.98 -2.63 2.50
N ARG A 44 -2.38 -3.31 3.59
CA ARG A 44 -3.75 -3.83 3.74
C ARG A 44 -4.81 -2.73 3.62
N ARG A 45 -4.57 -1.57 4.21
CA ARG A 45 -5.52 -0.45 4.19
C ARG A 45 -5.58 0.25 2.82
N GLU A 46 -4.42 0.52 2.23
CA GLU A 46 -4.36 1.24 0.95
C GLU A 46 -4.70 0.34 -0.23
N SER A 47 -4.40 -0.98 -0.20
CA SER A 47 -4.81 -1.93 -1.25
C SER A 47 -6.32 -1.91 -1.47
N LYS A 48 -7.13 -1.83 -0.40
CA LYS A 48 -8.59 -1.67 -0.50
C LYS A 48 -8.96 -0.35 -1.18
N THR A 49 -8.35 0.75 -0.74
CA THR A 49 -8.62 2.09 -1.29
C THR A 49 -8.26 2.18 -2.78
N VAL A 50 -7.14 1.57 -3.18
CA VAL A 50 -6.69 1.47 -4.58
C VAL A 50 -7.70 0.68 -5.40
N LEU A 51 -8.13 -0.49 -4.91
CA LEU A 51 -9.07 -1.35 -5.61
C LEU A 51 -10.43 -0.64 -5.81
N GLU A 52 -10.93 0.05 -4.78
CA GLU A 52 -12.17 0.82 -4.85
C GLU A 52 -12.07 1.99 -5.82
N ARG A 53 -11.04 2.83 -5.71
CA ARG A 53 -10.94 4.10 -6.46
C ARG A 53 -10.54 3.94 -7.92
N LEU A 54 -9.67 2.98 -8.22
CA LEU A 54 -9.12 2.81 -9.57
C LEU A 54 -9.81 1.71 -10.36
N TYR A 55 -10.31 0.67 -9.67
CA TYR A 55 -10.82 -0.54 -10.31
C TYR A 55 -12.26 -0.86 -9.91
N GLY A 56 -12.98 0.07 -9.27
CA GLY A 56 -14.40 -0.09 -8.94
C GLY A 56 -14.67 -1.29 -8.02
N ASN A 57 -13.72 -1.60 -7.13
CA ASN A 57 -13.76 -2.77 -6.25
C ASN A 57 -13.74 -4.13 -6.97
N SER A 58 -13.34 -4.18 -8.25
CA SER A 58 -13.25 -5.41 -9.04
C SER A 58 -11.83 -5.95 -9.09
N VAL A 59 -11.58 -7.06 -8.37
CA VAL A 59 -10.30 -7.79 -8.42
C VAL A 59 -10.01 -8.29 -9.83
N THR A 60 -11.03 -8.75 -10.55
CA THR A 60 -10.88 -9.19 -11.94
C THR A 60 -10.40 -8.05 -12.83
N ALA A 61 -10.98 -6.85 -12.71
CA ALA A 61 -10.53 -5.69 -13.49
C ALA A 61 -9.07 -5.32 -13.19
N PHE A 62 -8.67 -5.40 -11.91
CA PHE A 62 -7.28 -5.19 -11.51
C PHE A 62 -6.34 -6.20 -12.16
N VAL A 63 -6.61 -7.50 -12.03
CA VAL A 63 -5.78 -8.57 -12.62
C VAL A 63 -5.74 -8.49 -14.15
N SER A 64 -6.87 -8.21 -14.81
CA SER A 64 -6.91 -7.98 -16.26
C SER A 64 -6.00 -6.82 -16.67
N SER A 65 -6.03 -5.70 -15.95
CA SER A 65 -5.16 -4.56 -16.27
C SER A 65 -3.67 -4.89 -16.14
N LEU A 66 -3.29 -5.70 -15.14
CA LEU A 66 -1.90 -6.15 -14.95
C LEU A 66 -1.45 -7.14 -16.03
N TYR A 67 -2.37 -7.98 -16.51
CA TYR A 67 -2.11 -8.91 -17.59
C TYR A 67 -1.92 -8.16 -18.91
N ASP A 68 -2.81 -7.21 -19.22
CA ASP A 68 -2.76 -6.39 -20.43
C ASP A 68 -1.51 -5.50 -20.46
N SER A 69 -1.07 -4.98 -19.30
CA SER A 69 0.18 -4.23 -19.17
C SER A 69 1.44 -5.10 -19.23
N LYS A 70 1.31 -6.42 -19.39
CA LYS A 70 2.39 -7.41 -19.34
C LYS A 70 3.20 -7.36 -18.03
N SER A 71 2.57 -6.91 -16.95
CA SER A 71 3.17 -6.85 -15.62
C SER A 71 3.07 -8.19 -14.89
N ILE A 72 2.13 -9.05 -15.31
CA ILE A 72 2.02 -10.44 -14.88
C ILE A 72 1.89 -11.36 -16.10
N GLY A 73 2.39 -12.58 -15.97
CA GLY A 73 2.40 -13.62 -16.99
C GLY A 73 1.60 -14.86 -16.61
N ARG A 74 1.77 -15.93 -17.41
CA ARG A 74 1.08 -17.20 -17.19
C ARG A 74 1.48 -17.90 -15.89
N GLU A 75 2.71 -17.69 -15.42
CA GLU A 75 3.18 -18.27 -14.15
C GLU A 75 2.50 -17.58 -12.97
N ASP A 76 2.49 -16.24 -12.94
CA ASP A 76 1.82 -15.46 -11.89
C ASP A 76 0.32 -15.79 -11.81
N LEU A 77 -0.33 -16.01 -12.97
CA LEU A 77 -1.73 -16.44 -13.02
C LEU A 77 -1.94 -17.86 -12.46
N ARG A 78 -0.98 -18.77 -12.64
CA ARG A 78 -1.02 -20.10 -12.03
C ARG A 78 -0.84 -20.02 -10.52
N GLU A 79 0.16 -19.30 -10.04
CA GLU A 79 0.40 -19.10 -8.60
C GLU A 79 -0.82 -18.46 -7.93
N LEU A 80 -1.43 -17.46 -8.58
CA LEU A 80 -2.67 -16.84 -8.10
C LEU A 80 -3.82 -17.85 -8.05
N ARG A 81 -3.95 -18.71 -9.06
CA ARG A 81 -4.99 -19.75 -9.08
C ARG A 81 -4.81 -20.73 -7.92
N ASP A 82 -3.59 -21.22 -7.71
CA ASP A 82 -3.28 -22.15 -6.62
C ASP A 82 -3.52 -21.52 -5.25
N PHE A 83 -3.16 -20.24 -5.10
CA PHE A 83 -3.45 -19.47 -3.89
C PHE A 83 -4.96 -19.35 -3.63
N LEU A 84 -5.75 -18.99 -4.65
CA LEU A 84 -7.21 -18.88 -4.52
C LEU A 84 -7.83 -20.23 -4.14
N ASP A 85 -7.42 -21.32 -4.81
CA ASP A 85 -7.91 -22.67 -4.52
C ASP A 85 -7.55 -23.11 -3.09
N LYS A 86 -6.38 -22.69 -2.57
CA LYS A 86 -5.98 -22.92 -1.17
C LYS A 86 -6.85 -22.15 -0.20
N VAL A 87 -7.02 -20.84 -0.41
CA VAL A 87 -7.81 -19.97 0.47
C VAL A 87 -9.29 -20.40 0.52
N GLU A 88 -9.88 -20.81 -0.60
CA GLU A 88 -11.25 -21.33 -0.64
C GLU A 88 -11.43 -22.63 0.17
N ARG A 89 -10.39 -23.48 0.22
CA ARG A 89 -10.42 -24.70 1.04
C ARG A 89 -10.31 -24.39 2.53
N GLU A 90 -9.46 -23.44 2.90
CA GLU A 90 -9.28 -22.99 4.29
C GLU A 90 -10.50 -22.22 4.83
N GLY A 91 -11.16 -21.41 4.00
CA GLY A 91 -12.35 -20.64 4.39
C GLY A 91 -13.67 -21.44 4.46
N ARG A 92 -13.65 -22.74 4.15
CA ARG A 92 -14.79 -23.66 4.31
C ARG A 92 -14.73 -24.47 5.62
N GLN A 93 -13.72 -24.23 6.46
CA GLN A 93 -13.63 -24.74 7.83
C GLN A 93 -14.11 -23.68 8.83
#